data_AF-A0A963Z7K4-F1
#
_entry.id   AF-A0A963Z7K4-F1
#
_cell.length_a   1.000
_cell.length_b   1.000
_cell.length_c   1.000
_cell.angle_alpha   90.00
_cell.angle_beta   90.00
_cell.angle_gamma   90.00
#
_symmetry.space_group_name_H-M   'P 1'
#
loop_
_entity.id
_entity.type
_entity.pdbx_description
1 polymer ?
#
loop_
_entity_poly.entity_id
_entity_poly.type
_entity_poly.pdbx_seq_one_letter_code
_entity_poly.pdbx_strand_id
1 'polypeptide(L)'
;MLTYRTGAAGAPSAAAGMADHLLEQTLTPEQAALARYYQQGLEAASPGVTVAEPRRDLDPRLAALLGLDPNRVPTRDEIAHLLNGSRTDGAAIPGKQIQKGTESPADILGLDAARVPSTAQIASILAGKRADGEAL
;
A
#
# COMPACT_ATOMS: atom_id res chain seq x y z
N MET A 1 -11.58 -11.03 16.29
CA MET A 1 -11.53 -9.96 15.27
C MET A 1 -10.09 -9.84 14.80
N LEU A 2 -9.81 -10.14 13.53
CA LEU A 2 -8.47 -9.96 12.95
C LEU A 2 -8.35 -8.48 12.54
N THR A 3 -7.52 -7.73 13.27
CA THR A 3 -7.15 -6.35 12.91
C THR A 3 -6.16 -6.38 11.77
N TYR A 4 -6.65 -6.42 10.53
CA TYR A 4 -5.80 -6.17 9.38
C TYR A 4 -5.30 -4.73 9.46
N ARG A 5 -3.99 -4.52 9.56
CA ARG A 5 -3.38 -3.22 9.27
C ARG A 5 -3.59 -2.97 7.79
N THR A 6 -4.58 -2.18 7.45
CA THR A 6 -4.72 -1.64 6.09
C THR A 6 -3.50 -0.77 5.82
N GLY A 7 -2.58 -1.24 5.00
CA GLY A 7 -1.48 -0.44 4.49
C GLY A 7 -2.05 0.64 3.57
N ALA A 8 -2.46 1.77 4.15
CA ALA A 8 -2.80 2.95 3.39
C ALA A 8 -1.49 3.62 2.96
N ALA A 9 -0.87 3.11 1.90
CA ALA A 9 0.13 3.89 1.18
C ALA A 9 -0.64 5.06 0.53
N GLY A 10 -0.63 6.22 1.19
CA GLY A 10 -1.18 7.47 0.65
C GLY A 10 -0.23 8.15 -0.33
N ALA A 11 1.00 7.63 -0.48
CA ALA A 11 2.04 8.11 -1.37
C ALA A 11 2.83 6.92 -1.95
N PRO A 12 3.32 6.98 -3.21
CA PRO A 12 4.08 5.90 -3.84
C PRO A 12 5.31 5.43 -3.03
N SER A 13 5.96 6.35 -2.31
CA SER A 13 7.09 6.06 -1.42
C SER A 13 6.72 5.19 -0.22
N ALA A 14 5.45 5.21 0.22
CA ALA A 14 4.98 4.42 1.35
C ALA A 14 4.80 2.93 1.00
N ALA A 15 4.61 2.60 -0.28
CA ALA A 15 4.47 1.23 -0.75
C ALA A 15 5.81 0.57 -1.11
N ALA A 16 6.84 1.36 -1.41
CA ALA A 16 8.15 0.88 -1.83
C ALA A 16 8.84 0.00 -0.78
N GLY A 17 8.84 0.41 0.50
CA GLY A 17 9.41 -0.40 1.57
C GLY A 17 8.65 -1.71 1.82
N MET A 18 7.35 -1.73 1.58
CA MET A 18 6.56 -2.96 1.65
C MET A 18 6.84 -3.88 0.46
N ALA A 19 7.03 -3.32 -0.74
CA ALA A 19 7.46 -4.09 -1.91
C ALA A 19 8.84 -4.74 -1.69
N ASP A 20 9.81 -4.00 -1.12
CA ASP A 20 11.12 -4.57 -0.75
C ASP A 20 10.99 -5.73 0.23
N HIS A 21 10.21 -5.51 1.30
CA HIS A 21 10.03 -6.53 2.33
C HIS A 21 9.41 -7.82 1.78
N LEU A 22 8.45 -7.72 0.85
CA LEU A 22 7.81 -8.88 0.23
C LEU A 22 8.74 -9.62 -0.74
N LEU A 23 9.74 -8.94 -1.31
CA LEU A 23 10.72 -9.54 -2.22
C LEU A 23 11.96 -10.09 -1.49
N GLU A 24 12.11 -9.83 -0.19
CA GLU A 24 13.21 -10.34 0.61
C GLU A 24 13.17 -11.87 0.72
N GLN A 25 14.32 -12.54 0.52
CA GLN A 25 14.40 -13.99 0.58
C GLN A 25 14.50 -14.46 2.04
N THR A 26 13.44 -15.09 2.54
CA THR A 26 13.38 -15.64 3.90
C THR A 26 13.66 -17.14 3.97
N LEU A 27 13.74 -17.80 2.80
CA LEU A 27 13.97 -19.25 2.69
C LEU A 27 15.47 -19.56 2.61
N THR A 28 15.88 -20.68 3.22
CA THR A 28 17.23 -21.21 3.01
C THR A 28 17.42 -21.63 1.55
N PRO A 29 18.67 -21.68 1.04
CA PRO A 29 18.94 -22.06 -0.35
C PRO A 29 18.35 -23.41 -0.76
N GLU A 30 18.35 -24.40 0.15
CA GLU A 30 17.73 -25.72 -0.08
C GLU A 30 16.20 -25.64 -0.21
N GLN A 31 15.54 -24.86 0.65
CA GLN A 31 14.09 -24.66 0.57
C GLN A 31 13.69 -23.88 -0.69
N ALA A 32 14.49 -22.91 -1.11
CA ALA A 32 14.28 -22.18 -2.35
C ALA A 32 14.44 -23.10 -3.59
N ALA A 33 15.40 -24.03 -3.57
CA ALA A 33 15.56 -25.03 -4.63
C ALA A 33 14.37 -26.00 -4.70
N LEU A 34 13.85 -26.43 -3.54
CA LEU A 34 12.67 -27.29 -3.47
C LEU A 34 11.40 -26.57 -3.96
N ALA A 35 11.21 -25.29 -3.61
CA ALA A 35 10.11 -24.48 -4.10
C ALA A 35 10.13 -24.37 -5.64
N ARG A 36 11.31 -24.13 -6.23
CA ARG A 36 11.50 -24.10 -7.70
C ARG A 36 11.10 -25.40 -8.39
N TYR A 37 11.36 -26.55 -7.77
CA TYR A 37 10.97 -27.85 -8.29
C TYR A 37 9.45 -28.02 -8.36
N TYR A 38 8.71 -27.53 -7.36
CA TYR A 38 7.24 -27.51 -7.42
C TYR A 38 6.68 -26.43 -8.34
N GLN A 39 7.48 -25.41 -8.65
CA GLN A 39 7.18 -24.30 -9.56
C GLN A 39 7.63 -24.56 -11.02
N GLN A 40 8.11 -25.76 -11.35
CA GLN A 40 8.68 -26.05 -12.68
C GLN A 40 7.68 -25.78 -13.82
N GLY A 41 8.01 -24.82 -14.70
CA GLY A 41 7.11 -24.27 -15.74
C GLY A 41 6.90 -22.75 -15.64
N LEU A 42 7.52 -22.09 -14.67
CA LEU A 42 7.63 -20.63 -14.50
C LEU A 42 8.96 -20.13 -15.10
N GLU A 43 8.97 -18.98 -15.78
CA GLU A 43 10.26 -18.31 -16.09
C GLU A 43 10.96 -18.05 -14.76
N ALA A 44 12.14 -18.64 -14.59
CA ALA A 44 12.87 -18.58 -13.34
C ALA A 44 13.31 -17.15 -13.08
N ALA A 45 12.69 -16.53 -12.10
CA ALA A 45 13.21 -15.30 -11.56
C ALA A 45 14.58 -15.54 -10.89
N SER A 46 15.39 -14.48 -10.92
CA SER A 46 16.80 -14.51 -10.56
C SER A 46 17.07 -15.23 -9.23
N PRO A 47 18.13 -16.07 -9.15
CA PRO A 47 18.48 -16.73 -7.91
C PRO A 47 18.74 -15.72 -6.78
N GLY A 48 18.09 -15.91 -5.62
CA GLY A 48 18.35 -15.12 -4.42
C GLY A 48 17.28 -14.08 -4.04
N VAL A 49 16.17 -14.02 -4.77
CA VAL A 49 15.08 -13.04 -4.53
C VAL A 49 13.74 -13.78 -4.44
N THR A 50 12.86 -13.34 -3.53
CA THR A 50 11.46 -13.79 -3.50
C THR A 50 10.68 -13.09 -4.59
N VAL A 51 9.77 -13.79 -5.26
CA VAL A 51 9.16 -13.32 -6.50
C VAL A 51 7.65 -13.32 -6.35
N ALA A 52 7.04 -12.17 -6.60
CA ALA A 52 5.59 -12.08 -6.63
C ALA A 52 5.09 -12.69 -7.94
N GLU A 53 4.34 -13.79 -7.86
CA GLU A 53 3.78 -14.47 -9.04
C GLU A 53 2.27 -14.20 -9.13
N PRO A 54 1.79 -13.57 -10.22
CA PRO A 54 0.37 -13.51 -10.51
C PRO A 54 -0.22 -14.91 -10.63
N ARG A 55 -1.45 -15.09 -10.14
CA ARG A 55 -2.17 -16.34 -10.34
C ARG A 55 -2.51 -16.50 -11.84
N ARG A 56 -2.22 -17.68 -12.41
CA ARG A 56 -2.53 -17.99 -13.83
C ARG A 56 -4.03 -18.02 -14.13
N ASP A 57 -4.84 -18.30 -13.11
CA ASP A 57 -6.30 -18.30 -13.19
C ASP A 57 -6.93 -16.94 -12.87
N LEU A 58 -6.12 -15.86 -12.79
CA LEU A 58 -6.62 -14.50 -12.62
C LEU A 58 -7.56 -14.15 -13.78
N ASP A 59 -8.75 -13.65 -13.45
CA ASP A 59 -9.73 -13.23 -14.45
C ASP A 59 -9.07 -12.21 -15.43
N PRO A 60 -9.12 -12.44 -16.75
CA PRO A 60 -8.48 -11.54 -17.72
C PRO A 60 -8.96 -10.09 -17.62
N ARG A 61 -10.20 -9.85 -17.20
CA ARG A 61 -10.74 -8.50 -16.99
C ARG A 61 -10.07 -7.81 -15.81
N LEU A 62 -9.81 -8.55 -14.73
CA LEU A 62 -9.10 -8.03 -13.56
C LEU A 62 -7.63 -7.76 -13.89
N ALA A 63 -6.98 -8.67 -14.62
CA ALA A 63 -5.63 -8.47 -15.12
C ALA A 63 -5.51 -7.17 -15.95
N ALA A 64 -6.41 -6.99 -16.92
CA ALA A 64 -6.46 -5.79 -17.76
C ALA A 64 -6.75 -4.51 -16.95
N LEU A 65 -7.64 -4.59 -15.96
CA LEU A 65 -8.01 -3.46 -15.09
C LEU A 65 -6.84 -3.02 -14.20
N LEU A 66 -5.97 -3.95 -13.78
CA LEU A 66 -4.77 -3.67 -13.01
C LEU A 66 -3.53 -3.37 -13.88
N GLY A 67 -3.59 -3.66 -15.18
CA GLY A 67 -2.44 -3.56 -16.08
C GLY A 67 -1.41 -4.68 -15.90
N LEU A 68 -1.83 -5.80 -15.30
CA LEU A 68 -0.97 -6.94 -14.98
C LEU A 68 -0.99 -7.97 -16.11
N ASP A 69 0.16 -8.53 -16.44
CA ASP A 69 0.26 -9.72 -17.29
C ASP A 69 0.35 -10.97 -16.39
N PRO A 70 -0.65 -11.88 -16.42
CA PRO A 70 -0.65 -13.08 -15.59
C PRO A 70 0.50 -14.06 -15.89
N ASN A 71 1.16 -13.91 -17.04
CA ASN A 71 2.25 -14.78 -17.48
C ASN A 71 3.64 -14.18 -17.22
N ARG A 72 3.70 -12.98 -16.65
CA ARG A 72 4.95 -12.26 -16.39
C ARG A 72 5.09 -11.93 -14.92
N VAL A 73 6.31 -12.05 -14.41
CA VAL A 73 6.65 -11.55 -13.09
C VAL A 73 6.57 -10.02 -13.08
N PRO A 74 5.75 -9.39 -12.20
CA PRO A 74 5.72 -7.96 -12.02
C PRO A 74 7.02 -7.45 -11.39
N THR A 75 7.44 -6.25 -11.80
CA THR A 75 8.62 -5.59 -11.23
C THR A 75 8.33 -5.06 -9.82
N ARG A 76 9.39 -4.73 -9.08
CA ARG A 76 9.28 -4.07 -7.76
C ARG A 76 8.40 -2.82 -7.79
N ASP A 77 8.55 -1.99 -8.81
CA ASP A 77 7.81 -0.73 -8.91
C ASP A 77 6.35 -0.98 -9.28
N GLU A 78 6.07 -1.97 -10.14
CA GLU A 78 4.72 -2.43 -10.44
C GLU A 78 4.02 -2.96 -9.18
N ILE A 79 4.74 -3.71 -8.33
CA ILE A 79 4.24 -4.17 -7.03
C ILE A 79 3.94 -2.98 -6.11
N ALA A 80 4.85 -2.01 -6.03
CA ALA A 80 4.64 -0.80 -5.22
C ALA A 80 3.41 -0.01 -5.68
N HIS A 81 3.20 0.12 -6.99
CA HIS A 81 2.01 0.77 -7.54
C HIS A 81 0.72 0.01 -7.17
N LEU A 82 0.70 -1.32 -7.29
CA LEU A 82 -0.44 -2.14 -6.89
C LEU A 82 -0.75 -2.03 -5.38
N LEU A 83 0.28 -2.02 -4.53
CA LEU A 83 0.14 -1.82 -3.08
C LEU A 83 -0.35 -0.42 -2.71
N ASN A 84 0.03 0.59 -3.49
CA ASN A 84 -0.53 1.95 -3.42
C ASN A 84 -1.95 2.04 -4.01
N GLY A 85 -2.47 0.91 -4.52
CA GLY A 85 -3.78 0.80 -5.14
C GLY A 85 -3.92 1.59 -6.44
N SER A 86 -2.81 1.74 -7.15
CA SER A 86 -2.75 2.18 -8.55
C SER A 86 -2.62 0.97 -9.46
N ARG A 87 -2.74 1.16 -10.77
CA ARG A 87 -2.39 0.16 -11.79
C ARG A 87 -0.88 -0.05 -11.81
N THR A 88 -0.41 -1.13 -12.43
CA THR A 88 1.03 -1.40 -12.63
C THR A 88 1.77 -0.28 -13.35
N ASP A 89 1.08 0.43 -14.24
CA ASP A 89 1.57 1.62 -14.96
C ASP A 89 1.57 2.91 -14.11
N GLY A 90 1.17 2.83 -12.84
CA GLY A 90 1.05 3.95 -11.92
C GLY A 90 -0.21 4.79 -12.09
N ALA A 91 -1.06 4.52 -13.09
CA ALA A 91 -2.31 5.24 -13.28
C ALA A 91 -3.37 4.82 -12.25
N ALA A 92 -4.40 5.67 -12.08
CA ALA A 92 -5.53 5.33 -11.22
C ALA A 92 -6.30 4.12 -11.78
N ILE A 93 -6.76 3.25 -10.89
CA ILE A 93 -7.64 2.14 -11.25
C ILE A 93 -9.03 2.68 -11.58
N PRO A 94 -9.58 2.45 -12.78
CA PRO A 94 -10.92 2.93 -13.15
C PRO A 94 -12.00 2.38 -12.22
N GLY A 95 -12.95 3.23 -11.83
CA GLY A 95 -14.06 2.85 -10.95
C GLY A 95 -13.69 2.62 -9.49
N LYS A 96 -12.41 2.80 -9.11
CA LYS A 96 -12.00 2.73 -7.71
C LYS A 96 -12.52 3.94 -6.93
N GLN A 97 -13.40 3.70 -5.97
CA GLN A 97 -13.77 4.70 -4.98
C GLN A 97 -12.60 4.89 -4.01
N ILE A 98 -11.90 6.02 -4.13
CA ILE A 98 -10.86 6.40 -3.17
C ILE A 98 -11.58 6.91 -1.92
N GLN A 99 -11.51 6.14 -0.83
CA GLN A 99 -11.96 6.62 0.46
C GLN A 99 -11.04 7.78 0.87
N LYS A 100 -11.63 8.92 1.26
CA LYS A 100 -10.84 10.01 1.85
C LYS A 100 -10.10 9.44 3.04
N GLY A 101 -8.78 9.65 3.10
CA GLY A 101 -8.00 9.29 4.27
C GLY A 101 -8.60 9.92 5.53
N THR A 102 -8.35 9.32 6.68
CA THR A 102 -8.73 9.91 7.97
C THR A 102 -8.13 11.31 8.06
N GLU A 103 -8.97 12.34 8.09
CA GLU A 103 -8.51 13.70 8.34
C GLU A 103 -7.86 13.72 9.72
N SER A 104 -6.69 14.35 9.83
CA SER A 104 -6.00 14.45 11.11
C SER A 104 -6.89 15.22 12.08
N PRO A 105 -7.01 14.80 13.36
CA PRO A 105 -7.65 15.62 14.37
C PRO A 105 -7.06 17.04 14.43
N ALA A 106 -5.76 17.19 14.10
CA ALA A 106 -5.13 18.49 14.00
C ALA A 106 -5.75 19.35 12.88
N ASP A 107 -5.99 18.79 11.69
CA ASP A 107 -6.58 19.51 10.57
C ASP A 107 -8.04 19.89 10.84
N ILE A 108 -8.81 18.95 11.38
CA ILE A 108 -10.21 19.15 11.78
C ILE A 108 -10.32 20.29 12.81
N LEU A 109 -9.47 20.25 13.83
CA LEU A 109 -9.48 21.20 14.94
C LEU A 109 -8.71 22.50 14.64
N GLY A 110 -8.02 22.61 13.50
CA GLY A 110 -7.20 23.77 13.16
C GLY A 110 -5.93 23.91 14.01
N LEU A 111 -5.38 22.80 14.50
CA LEU A 111 -4.15 22.76 15.28
C LEU A 111 -2.93 22.53 14.39
N ASP A 112 -1.80 23.13 14.79
CA ASP A 112 -0.50 22.79 14.23
C ASP A 112 -0.01 21.46 14.85
N ALA A 113 0.07 20.41 14.03
CA ALA A 113 0.49 19.07 14.47
C ALA A 113 1.93 19.02 15.02
N ALA A 114 2.79 20.00 14.68
CA ALA A 114 4.17 20.05 15.14
C ALA A 114 4.33 20.74 16.51
N ARG A 115 3.26 21.30 17.07
CA ARG A 115 3.33 22.14 18.27
C ARG A 115 2.31 21.74 19.32
N VAL A 116 2.72 21.83 20.60
CA VAL A 116 1.80 21.66 21.74
C VAL A 116 0.76 22.80 21.72
N PRO A 117 -0.56 22.49 21.77
CA PRO A 117 -1.61 23.50 21.78
C PRO A 117 -1.54 24.41 23.02
N SER A 118 -1.89 25.67 22.84
CA SER A 118 -2.03 26.62 23.95
C SER A 118 -3.29 26.35 24.77
N THR A 119 -3.32 26.81 26.02
CA THR A 119 -4.48 26.71 26.90
C THR A 119 -5.74 27.39 26.32
N ALA A 120 -5.58 28.48 25.58
CA ALA A 120 -6.68 29.17 24.90
C ALA A 120 -7.28 28.35 23.74
N GLN A 121 -6.43 27.65 22.97
CA GLN A 121 -6.88 26.74 21.90
C GLN A 121 -7.60 25.52 22.48
N ILE A 122 -7.09 24.95 23.58
CA ILE A 122 -7.75 23.84 24.28
C ILE A 122 -9.12 24.27 24.81
N ALA A 123 -9.23 25.46 25.41
CA ALA A 123 -10.50 25.97 25.91
C ALA A 123 -11.53 26.17 24.78
N SER A 124 -11.08 26.60 23.60
CA SER A 124 -11.93 26.75 22.41
C SER A 124 -12.45 25.40 21.90
N ILE A 125 -11.57 24.39 21.83
CA ILE A 125 -11.94 23.01 21.44
C ILE A 125 -12.94 22.41 22.42
N LEU A 126 -12.72 22.56 23.73
CA LEU A 126 -13.65 22.08 24.75
C LEU A 126 -15.00 22.81 24.73
N ALA A 127 -15.04 24.04 24.21
CA ALA A 127 -16.28 24.79 23.99
C ALA A 127 -16.98 24.46 22.66
N GLY A 128 -16.50 23.45 21.91
CA GLY A 128 -17.08 23.04 20.63
C GLY A 128 -16.72 23.98 19.46
N LYS A 129 -15.55 24.63 19.54
CA LYS A 129 -15.02 25.51 18.49
C LYS A 129 -13.68 24.99 17.99
N ARG A 130 -13.29 25.34 16.77
CA ARG A 130 -11.94 25.13 16.25
C ARG A 130 -10.93 25.98 17.04
N ALA A 131 -9.64 25.70 16.87
CA ALA A 131 -8.55 26.37 17.60
C ALA A 131 -8.43 27.87 17.26
N ASP A 132 -8.98 28.30 16.13
CA ASP A 132 -9.13 29.69 15.67
C ASP A 132 -10.39 30.38 16.22
N GLY A 133 -11.27 29.64 16.90
CA GLY A 133 -12.51 30.14 17.49
C GLY A 133 -13.74 30.04 16.57
N GLU A 134 -13.59 29.46 15.37
CA GLU A 134 -14.73 29.16 14.49
C GLU A 134 -15.56 27.99 15.02
N ALA A 135 -16.82 27.89 14.61
CA ALA A 135 -17.65 26.74 14.96
C ALA A 135 -17.11 25.46 14.28
N LEU A 136 -17.08 24.36 15.04
CA LEU A 136 -16.69 23.02 14.57
C LEU A 136 -17.75 22.43 13.62
#